data_AF-A0A9P4DRF5-F1
#
_entry.id   AF-A0A9P4DRF5-F1
#
_cell.length_a   1.000
_cell.length_b   1.000
_cell.length_c   1.000
_cell.angle_alpha   90.00
_cell.angle_beta   90.00
_cell.angle_gamma   90.00
#
_symmetry.space_group_name_H-M   'P 1'
#
loop_
_entity.id
_entity.type
_entity.pdbx_description
1 polymer ?
#
loop_
_entity_poly.entity_id
_entity_poly.type
_entity_poly.pdbx_seq_one_letter_code
_entity_poly.pdbx_strand_id
1 'polypeptide(L)'
;MKQLLIPSALFLAALSLVSCDGGKKQEQAPEASSQEQAVPRTPGEEMLAVMLVVKDQATANANAGKIRELAARLPKDMPHEESVSIMNEMLRFASRECYGSLDLEDALKTIKFDTGEYTGSVPLDVDGFEPTPDEPGK
;
A
#
# COMPACT_ATOMS: atom_id res chain seq x y z
N MET A 1 -31.66 -42.18 37.21
CA MET A 1 -31.62 -40.69 37.21
C MET A 1 -31.53 -40.26 35.75
N LYS A 2 -32.66 -39.80 35.17
CA LYS A 2 -32.84 -38.47 34.54
C LYS A 2 -31.81 -38.21 33.41
N GLN A 3 -32.10 -38.47 32.12
CA GLN A 3 -32.94 -37.64 31.21
C GLN A 3 -32.71 -36.14 31.50
N LEU A 4 -32.31 -35.26 30.57
CA LEU A 4 -32.94 -35.01 29.27
C LEU A 4 -32.22 -33.80 28.60
N LEU A 5 -32.23 -33.79 27.26
CA LEU A 5 -32.43 -32.63 26.36
C LEU A 5 -31.67 -31.31 26.54
N ILE A 6 -30.99 -30.98 25.44
CA ILE A 6 -30.91 -29.65 24.82
C ILE A 6 -32.30 -28.96 24.83
N PRO A 7 -32.35 -27.65 25.13
CA PRO A 7 -33.27 -26.76 24.45
C PRO A 7 -32.53 -25.69 23.65
N SER A 8 -33.01 -25.53 22.42
CA SER A 8 -32.78 -24.38 21.55
C SER A 8 -33.20 -23.06 22.20
N ALA A 9 -32.61 -21.99 21.64
CA ALA A 9 -33.19 -20.67 21.41
C ALA A 9 -32.87 -19.54 22.42
N LEU A 10 -32.60 -18.39 21.80
CA LEU A 10 -32.73 -17.02 22.31
C LEU A 10 -31.71 -16.55 23.34
N PHE A 11 -30.70 -15.82 22.86
CA PHE A 11 -30.33 -14.56 23.49
C PHE A 11 -30.13 -13.48 22.42
N LEU A 12 -31.26 -12.99 21.94
CA LEU A 12 -31.39 -11.70 21.26
C LEU A 12 -31.37 -10.60 22.34
N ALA A 13 -30.60 -9.55 22.09
CA ALA A 13 -30.79 -8.17 22.54
C ALA A 13 -31.04 -7.86 24.04
N ALA A 14 -30.13 -7.08 24.62
CA ALA A 14 -30.47 -6.09 25.64
C ALA A 14 -29.54 -4.88 25.57
N LEU A 15 -29.87 -3.96 24.64
CA LEU A 15 -29.66 -2.53 24.85
C LEU A 15 -30.67 -2.02 25.89
N SER A 16 -30.34 -0.87 26.50
CA SER A 16 -31.16 0.01 27.36
C SER A 16 -31.10 -0.34 28.86
N LEU A 17 -30.85 0.59 29.79
CA LEU A 17 -31.45 1.91 29.96
C LEU A 17 -30.48 2.88 30.72
N VAL A 18 -30.33 4.11 30.23
CA VAL A 18 -30.83 5.37 30.82
C VAL A 18 -29.99 5.94 31.98
N SER A 19 -29.34 7.08 31.70
CA SER A 19 -29.40 8.22 32.61
C SER A 19 -30.08 9.36 31.87
N CYS A 20 -31.23 9.75 32.39
CA CYS A 20 -31.99 10.95 32.02
C CYS A 20 -31.16 12.20 32.31
N ASP A 21 -31.12 13.17 31.39
CA ASP A 21 -31.58 14.53 31.69
C ASP A 21 -31.83 15.33 30.39
N GLY A 22 -32.80 16.22 30.44
CA GLY A 22 -33.63 16.63 29.30
C GLY A 22 -33.01 17.49 28.19
N GLY A 23 -33.56 17.34 26.99
CA GLY A 23 -33.29 18.22 25.85
C GLY A 23 -34.03 17.74 24.59
N LYS A 24 -34.66 18.67 23.86
CA LYS A 24 -35.67 18.40 22.81
C LYS A 24 -35.06 17.86 21.50
N LYS A 25 -35.85 17.01 20.80
CA LYS A 25 -35.86 16.64 19.36
C LYS A 25 -34.63 17.05 18.52
N GLN A 26 -33.96 16.06 17.89
CA GLN A 26 -33.50 16.21 16.51
C GLN A 26 -33.57 14.88 15.74
N GLU A 27 -34.04 15.02 14.52
CA GLU A 27 -34.27 14.07 13.42
C GLU A 27 -33.34 12.85 13.36
N GLN A 28 -33.93 11.70 13.08
CA GLN A 28 -33.25 10.49 12.63
C GLN A 28 -32.58 10.77 11.28
N ALA A 29 -31.27 10.98 11.26
CA ALA A 29 -30.50 11.02 10.02
C ALA A 29 -30.15 9.58 9.58
N PRO A 30 -30.24 9.27 8.27
CA PRO A 30 -30.25 7.90 7.77
C PRO A 30 -28.88 7.24 7.94
N GLU A 31 -28.90 5.91 8.04
CA GLU A 31 -27.72 5.05 7.99
C GLU A 31 -26.73 5.54 6.93
N ALA A 32 -25.55 5.96 7.38
CA ALA A 32 -24.42 6.16 6.50
C ALA A 32 -24.01 4.78 5.97
N SER A 33 -24.61 4.42 4.84
CA SER A 33 -24.08 3.46 3.87
C SER A 33 -22.58 3.73 3.72
N SER A 34 -21.75 2.91 4.36
CA SER A 34 -20.32 2.82 4.04
C SER A 34 -20.18 2.04 2.74
N GLN A 35 -20.74 2.62 1.67
CA GLN A 35 -20.33 2.33 0.32
C GLN A 35 -19.05 3.12 0.08
N GLU A 36 -17.93 2.61 0.61
CA GLU A 36 -16.66 2.80 -0.09
C GLU A 36 -16.84 2.03 -1.40
N GLN A 37 -17.38 2.74 -2.40
CA GLN A 37 -17.51 2.27 -3.75
C GLN A 37 -16.08 2.11 -4.27
N ALA A 38 -15.48 0.95 -3.99
CA ALA A 38 -14.13 0.63 -4.38
C ALA A 38 -14.07 0.67 -5.91
N VAL A 39 -13.48 1.74 -6.43
CA VAL A 39 -12.99 1.83 -7.80
C VAL A 39 -12.25 0.52 -8.10
N PRO A 40 -12.45 -0.12 -9.27
CA PRO A 40 -11.68 -1.31 -9.61
C PRO A 40 -10.19 -0.96 -9.52
N ARG A 41 -9.48 -1.56 -8.57
CA ARG A 41 -8.04 -1.32 -8.46
C ARG A 41 -7.34 -1.96 -9.64
N THR A 42 -6.51 -1.20 -10.34
CA THR A 42 -5.59 -1.78 -11.32
C THR A 42 -4.62 -2.73 -10.62
N PRO A 43 -4.00 -3.68 -11.34
CA PRO A 43 -2.98 -4.55 -10.74
C PRO A 43 -1.82 -3.80 -10.07
N GLY A 44 -1.42 -2.62 -10.58
CA GLY A 44 -0.38 -1.82 -9.93
C GLY A 44 -0.89 -1.01 -8.74
N GLU A 45 -2.14 -0.55 -8.70
CA GLU A 45 -2.76 -0.01 -7.48
C GLU A 45 -2.87 -1.07 -6.38
N GLU A 46 -3.20 -2.33 -6.73
CA GLU A 46 -3.15 -3.46 -5.78
C GLU A 46 -1.74 -3.70 -5.26
N MET A 47 -0.74 -3.73 -6.16
CA MET A 47 0.68 -3.88 -5.80
C MET A 47 1.11 -2.77 -4.83
N LEU A 48 0.83 -1.51 -5.16
CA LEU A 48 1.22 -0.37 -4.35
C LEU A 48 0.58 -0.43 -2.96
N ALA A 49 -0.70 -0.79 -2.88
CA ALA A 49 -1.38 -0.96 -1.60
C ALA A 49 -0.73 -2.03 -0.71
N VAL A 50 -0.33 -3.17 -1.29
CA VAL A 50 0.38 -4.24 -0.55
C VAL A 50 1.77 -3.77 -0.12
N MET A 51 2.52 -3.09 -0.99
CA MET A 51 3.86 -2.62 -0.66
C MET A 51 3.86 -1.55 0.44
N LEU A 52 2.84 -0.69 0.50
CA LEU A 52 2.72 0.37 1.49
C LEU A 52 2.56 -0.16 2.92
N VAL A 53 1.92 -1.32 3.11
CA VAL A 53 1.74 -1.93 4.44
C VAL A 53 2.98 -2.67 4.93
N VAL A 54 3.92 -3.02 4.05
CA VAL A 54 5.16 -3.72 4.41
C VAL A 54 6.15 -2.72 5.03
N LYS A 55 6.33 -2.80 6.36
CA LYS A 55 7.23 -1.93 7.15
C LYS A 55 8.40 -2.67 7.82
N ASP A 56 8.26 -3.97 8.02
CA ASP A 56 9.21 -4.82 8.73
C ASP A 56 9.40 -6.16 7.98
N GLN A 57 10.39 -6.94 8.42
CA GLN A 57 10.76 -8.23 7.81
C GLN A 57 9.67 -9.30 7.93
N ALA A 58 8.92 -9.35 9.03
CA ALA A 58 7.86 -10.34 9.22
C ALA A 58 6.71 -10.09 8.24
N THR A 59 6.30 -8.83 8.12
CA THR A 59 5.29 -8.39 7.16
C THR A 59 5.77 -8.57 5.72
N ALA A 60 7.06 -8.32 5.44
CA ALA A 60 7.66 -8.59 4.13
C ALA A 60 7.55 -10.08 3.74
N ASN A 61 7.97 -10.99 4.62
CA ASN A 61 7.87 -12.43 4.38
C ASN A 61 6.42 -12.88 4.18
N ALA A 62 5.49 -12.39 5.01
CA ALA A 62 4.08 -12.74 4.92
C ALA A 62 3.44 -12.30 3.59
N ASN A 63 3.92 -11.21 2.98
CA ASN A 63 3.36 -10.64 1.76
C ASN A 63 4.16 -10.97 0.49
N ALA A 64 5.35 -11.57 0.60
CA ALA A 64 6.22 -11.85 -0.56
C ALA A 64 5.55 -12.68 -1.64
N GLY A 65 4.76 -13.70 -1.26
CA GLY A 65 3.97 -14.50 -2.20
C GLY A 65 2.93 -13.67 -2.95
N LYS A 66 2.26 -12.74 -2.26
CA LYS A 66 1.26 -11.86 -2.87
C LYS A 66 1.91 -10.84 -3.81
N ILE A 67 3.05 -10.28 -3.41
CA ILE A 67 3.84 -9.37 -4.27
C ILE A 67 4.26 -10.10 -5.54
N ARG A 68 4.73 -11.35 -5.45
CA ARG A 68 5.09 -12.16 -6.62
C ARG A 68 3.89 -12.42 -7.55
N GLU A 69 2.74 -12.76 -6.99
CA GLU A 69 1.50 -12.96 -7.75
C GLU A 69 1.08 -11.68 -8.48
N LEU A 70 1.12 -10.53 -7.79
CA LEU A 70 0.78 -9.23 -8.36
C LEU A 70 1.80 -8.81 -9.43
N ALA A 71 3.09 -9.07 -9.21
CA ALA A 71 4.15 -8.79 -10.19
C ALA A 71 3.89 -9.49 -11.53
N ALA A 72 3.42 -10.75 -11.50
CA ALA A 72 3.07 -11.50 -12.70
C ALA A 72 1.83 -10.96 -13.44
N ARG A 73 1.00 -10.17 -12.76
CA ARG A 73 -0.23 -9.56 -13.30
C ARG A 73 -0.04 -8.12 -13.77
N LEU A 74 1.13 -7.52 -13.54
CA LEU A 74 1.38 -6.14 -13.97
C LEU A 74 1.33 -6.05 -15.51
N PRO A 75 0.56 -5.11 -16.08
CA PRO A 75 0.53 -4.92 -17.52
C PRO A 75 1.90 -4.43 -18.03
N LYS A 76 2.28 -4.85 -19.24
CA LYS A 76 3.52 -4.40 -19.88
C LYS A 76 3.45 -2.93 -20.27
N ASP A 77 2.27 -2.47 -20.65
CA ASP A 77 1.91 -1.12 -21.07
C ASP A 77 1.26 -0.31 -19.92
N MET A 78 1.73 -0.54 -18.69
CA MET A 78 1.27 0.20 -17.52
C MET A 78 1.46 1.73 -17.70
N PRO A 79 0.51 2.55 -17.23
CA PRO A 79 0.70 4.00 -17.15
C PRO A 79 2.01 4.39 -16.47
N HIS A 80 2.68 5.39 -17.01
CA HIS A 80 4.00 5.82 -16.51
C HIS A 80 3.95 6.18 -15.02
N GLU A 81 2.92 6.91 -14.60
CA GLU A 81 2.74 7.35 -13.22
C GLU A 81 2.60 6.17 -12.24
N GLU A 82 1.91 5.10 -12.65
CA GLU A 82 1.73 3.89 -11.86
C GLU A 82 3.06 3.13 -11.76
N SER A 83 3.80 3.01 -12.86
CA SER A 83 5.13 2.38 -12.88
C SER A 83 6.12 3.10 -11.95
N VAL A 84 6.14 4.44 -12.00
CA VAL A 84 6.98 5.29 -11.16
C VAL A 84 6.58 5.17 -9.69
N SER A 85 5.29 5.06 -9.39
CA SER A 85 4.81 4.88 -8.02
C SER A 85 5.29 3.57 -7.42
N ILE A 86 5.21 2.47 -8.17
CA ILE A 86 5.73 1.17 -7.73
C ILE A 86 7.26 1.22 -7.57
N MET A 87 8.00 1.76 -8.55
CA MET A 87 9.46 1.90 -8.46
C MET A 87 9.90 2.71 -7.23
N ASN A 88 9.25 3.85 -6.98
CA ASN A 88 9.53 4.67 -5.80
C ASN A 88 9.30 3.90 -4.51
N GLU A 89 8.24 3.10 -4.46
CA GLU A 89 7.94 2.30 -3.29
C GLU A 89 8.94 1.14 -3.11
N MET A 90 9.42 0.53 -4.20
CA MET A 90 10.50 -0.47 -4.16
C MET A 90 11.78 0.13 -3.57
N LEU A 91 12.16 1.34 -4.00
CA LEU A 91 13.33 2.05 -3.45
C LEU A 91 13.17 2.35 -1.96
N ARG A 92 11.95 2.70 -1.52
CA ARG A 92 11.67 2.94 -0.09
C ARG A 92 11.81 1.70 0.79
N PHE A 93 11.77 0.47 0.23
CA PHE A 93 12.07 -0.72 1.04
C PHE A 93 13.50 -0.70 1.59
N ALA A 94 14.46 -0.08 0.89
CA ALA A 94 15.80 0.13 1.41
C ALA A 94 15.84 1.12 2.60
N SER A 95 14.77 1.84 2.90
CA SER A 95 14.70 2.70 4.08
C SER A 95 13.87 2.10 5.21
N ARG A 96 13.41 0.84 5.07
CA ARG A 96 12.57 0.13 6.03
C ARG A 96 13.32 -1.03 6.66
N GLU A 97 12.79 -1.55 7.75
CA GLU A 97 13.32 -2.75 8.43
C GLU A 97 12.90 -4.04 7.71
N CYS A 98 12.86 -4.02 6.37
CA CYS A 98 12.47 -5.15 5.53
C CYS A 98 13.66 -6.03 5.10
N TYR A 99 14.88 -5.61 5.47
CA TYR A 99 16.11 -6.34 5.22
C TYR A 99 16.07 -7.79 5.74
N GLY A 100 16.72 -8.71 5.03
CA GLY A 100 16.77 -10.13 5.41
C GLY A 100 15.57 -10.97 4.95
N SER A 101 14.58 -10.38 4.26
CA SER A 101 13.54 -11.13 3.57
C SER A 101 14.01 -11.58 2.18
N LEU A 102 14.53 -12.80 2.07
CA LEU A 102 14.94 -13.38 0.79
C LEU A 102 13.75 -13.52 -0.18
N ASP A 103 12.57 -13.88 0.36
CA ASP A 103 11.36 -14.05 -0.45
C ASP A 103 10.88 -12.73 -1.05
N LEU A 104 10.96 -11.62 -0.30
CA LEU A 104 10.65 -10.29 -0.82
C LEU A 104 11.66 -9.89 -1.89
N GLU A 105 12.96 -10.07 -1.64
CA GLU A 105 14.00 -9.76 -2.62
C GLU A 105 13.76 -10.50 -3.95
N ASP A 106 13.47 -11.79 -3.88
CA ASP A 106 13.16 -12.60 -5.05
C ASP A 106 11.88 -12.15 -5.74
N ALA A 107 10.83 -11.80 -4.99
CA ALA A 107 9.58 -11.29 -5.56
C ALA A 107 9.82 -9.96 -6.32
N LEU A 108 10.58 -9.03 -5.73
CA LEU A 108 10.86 -7.72 -6.33
C LEU A 108 11.67 -7.83 -7.63
N LYS A 109 12.60 -8.80 -7.74
CA LYS A 109 13.37 -9.06 -8.98
C LYS A 109 12.50 -9.51 -10.16
N THR A 110 11.30 -10.04 -9.90
CA THR A 110 10.38 -10.49 -10.96
C THR A 110 9.66 -9.32 -11.65
N ILE A 111 9.61 -8.15 -11.00
CA ILE A 111 8.97 -6.96 -11.56
C ILE A 111 9.84 -6.44 -12.71
N LYS A 112 9.22 -6.26 -13.89
CA LYS A 112 9.86 -5.69 -15.08
C LYS A 112 9.13 -4.42 -15.44
N PHE A 113 9.83 -3.29 -15.39
CA PHE A 113 9.35 -2.03 -15.95
C PHE A 113 9.91 -1.88 -17.35
N ASP A 114 9.09 -1.40 -18.28
CA ASP A 114 9.58 -0.90 -19.55
C ASP A 114 10.27 0.45 -19.29
N THR A 115 11.59 0.43 -19.19
CA THR A 115 12.38 1.65 -18.99
C THR A 115 12.56 2.43 -20.30
N GLY A 116 12.00 1.95 -21.41
CA GLY A 116 12.36 2.39 -22.75
C GLY A 116 13.82 2.07 -23.08
N GLU A 117 14.20 2.30 -24.34
CA GLU A 117 15.62 2.35 -24.69
C GLU A 117 16.22 3.63 -24.11
N TYR A 118 17.22 3.48 -23.24
CA TYR A 118 18.07 4.60 -22.84
C TYR A 118 18.90 5.03 -24.06
N THR A 119 18.52 6.12 -24.71
CA THR A 119 19.19 6.64 -25.92
C THR A 119 20.52 7.35 -25.64
N GLY A 120 20.99 7.37 -24.40
CA GLY A 120 22.39 7.71 -24.10
C GLY A 120 22.71 9.19 -23.92
N SER A 121 21.73 10.09 -23.89
CA SER A 121 22.05 11.52 -23.74
C SER A 121 21.10 12.21 -22.76
N VAL A 122 21.52 12.28 -21.50
CA VAL A 122 21.19 13.45 -20.68
C VAL A 122 22.08 14.57 -21.23
N PRO A 123 21.54 15.64 -21.83
CA PRO A 123 22.37 16.80 -22.16
C PRO A 123 22.93 17.32 -20.84
N LEU A 124 24.21 17.06 -20.59
CA LEU A 124 24.94 17.78 -19.57
C LEU A 124 25.12 19.18 -20.13
N ASP A 125 24.51 20.18 -19.49
CA ASP A 125 24.81 21.59 -19.76
C ASP A 125 26.23 21.87 -19.25
N VAL A 126 27.23 21.42 -20.01
CA VAL A 126 28.65 21.60 -19.70
C VAL A 126 29.03 23.08 -19.75
N ASP A 127 28.23 23.90 -20.44
CA ASP A 127 28.39 25.34 -20.56
C ASP A 127 27.91 26.12 -19.31
N GLY A 128 27.19 25.47 -18.39
CA GLY A 128 26.69 26.11 -17.16
C GLY A 128 27.67 26.06 -15.98
N PHE A 129 28.80 25.37 -16.12
CA PHE A 129 29.83 25.33 -15.09
C PHE A 129 30.76 26.53 -15.22
N GLU A 130 30.50 27.58 -14.44
CA GLU A 130 31.48 28.64 -14.27
C GLU A 130 32.73 28.09 -13.56
N PRO A 131 33.95 28.33 -14.06
CA PRO A 131 35.16 27.96 -13.36
C PRO A 131 35.19 28.66 -11.99
N THR A 132 35.46 27.89 -10.94
CA THR A 132 35.66 28.47 -9.60
C THR A 132 36.82 29.46 -9.67
N PRO A 133 36.67 30.70 -9.17
CA PRO A 133 37.76 31.67 -9.17
C PRO A 133 39.00 31.12 -8.45
N ASP A 134 40.19 31.34 -9.01
CA ASP A 134 41.43 30.95 -8.35
C ASP A 134 41.51 31.59 -6.95
N GLU A 135 41.87 30.79 -5.94
CA GLU A 135 42.10 31.32 -4.60
C GLU A 135 43.23 32.36 -4.64
N PRO A 136 43.09 33.51 -3.96
CA PRO A 136 44.14 34.52 -3.95
C PRO A 136 45.42 33.92 -3.35
N GLY A 137 46.50 33.97 -4.15
CA GLY A 137 47.81 33.44 -3.77
C GLY A 137 48.30 33.99 -2.44
N LYS A 138 48.90 33.11 -1.64
CA LYS A 138 49.54 33.45 -0.35
C LYS A 138 50.74 34.37 -0.53
#